data_AF-A0A1J4X3R6-F1
#
_entry.id   AF-A0A1J4X3R6-F1
#
_cell.length_a   1.000
_cell.length_b   1.000
_cell.length_c   1.000
_cell.angle_alpha   90.00
_cell.angle_beta   90.00
_cell.angle_gamma   90.00
#
_symmetry.space_group_name_H-M   'P 1'
#
loop_
_entity.id
_entity.type
_entity.pdbx_description
1 polymer ?
#
loop_
_entity_poly.entity_id
_entity_poly.type
_entity_poly.pdbx_seq_one_letter_code
_entity_poly.pdbx_strand_id
1 'polypeptide(L)'
;MTTKVAINGFGRIGRNAFRIMLGRPSIEVVAINDLTDAATLAHLLKYDSVHGTLDAEIAYEGCNLIVNGKKIQVLAERDPANLPWGALGVDVVVESTGIFTKREGASKHLAAGAKKVVISAPATDPDITVVMGVNEGDLDRDNHKIVSNASCTTNCLAPLAKVLDAEFGIEQGLMTTIHSYTNDQQILDLPHKDLRRARAAAVSMIPTSTGAAKAVALVLPQLKGRLDGLAVRVPTPNVSVVDLTFMPKKKASIAEINAAVKAAAEGPLKGILNYIEAPLVSCDFNGDPASSSFDSQLTKVTEGGLVKVFSWYDNEWGYSNRVVDLIEYMAG
;
A
#
# COMPACT_ATOMS: atom_id res chain seq x y z
N MET A 1 3.88 25.13 -0.44
CA MET A 1 2.54 25.32 -1.05
C MET A 1 1.69 24.13 -0.63
N THR A 2 0.38 24.29 -0.50
CA THR A 2 -0.52 23.16 -0.20
C THR A 2 -0.79 22.36 -1.48
N THR A 3 -0.67 21.04 -1.41
CA THR A 3 -0.87 20.14 -2.55
C THR A 3 -2.35 19.81 -2.68
N LYS A 4 -2.96 20.13 -3.82
CA LYS A 4 -4.36 19.80 -4.09
C LYS A 4 -4.49 18.37 -4.62
N VAL A 5 -5.21 17.54 -3.87
CA VAL A 5 -5.37 16.13 -4.16
C VAL A 5 -6.81 15.83 -4.55
N ALA A 6 -6.98 15.00 -5.58
CA ALA A 6 -8.24 14.33 -5.87
C ALA A 6 -8.09 12.81 -5.67
N ILE A 7 -9.16 12.13 -5.26
CA ILE A 7 -9.18 10.68 -5.06
C ILE A 7 -10.13 10.06 -6.07
N ASN A 8 -9.64 9.16 -6.93
CA ASN A 8 -10.43 8.37 -7.84
C ASN A 8 -10.63 6.96 -7.28
N GLY A 9 -11.87 6.60 -6.93
CA GLY A 9 -12.21 5.37 -6.21
C GLY A 9 -12.08 5.55 -4.69
N PHE A 10 -13.19 5.84 -4.03
CA PHE A 10 -13.31 6.05 -2.58
C PHE A 10 -13.61 4.73 -1.82
N GLY A 11 -12.88 3.68 -2.22
CA GLY A 11 -12.88 2.36 -1.58
C GLY A 11 -12.05 2.32 -0.29
N ARG A 12 -11.58 1.13 0.10
CA ARG A 12 -10.76 0.93 1.31
C ARG A 12 -9.53 1.84 1.34
N ILE A 13 -8.72 1.82 0.28
CA ILE A 13 -7.50 2.65 0.20
C ILE A 13 -7.83 4.14 0.07
N GLY A 14 -8.80 4.52 -0.79
CA GLY A 14 -9.19 5.92 -0.95
C GLY A 14 -9.66 6.56 0.36
N ARG A 15 -10.49 5.86 1.15
CA ARG A 15 -10.96 6.37 2.45
C ARG A 15 -9.85 6.40 3.50
N ASN A 16 -8.99 5.38 3.56
CA ASN A 16 -7.88 5.38 4.53
C ASN A 16 -6.85 6.46 4.19
N ALA A 17 -6.50 6.65 2.92
CA ALA A 17 -5.66 7.77 2.48
C ALA A 17 -6.29 9.12 2.85
N PHE A 18 -7.61 9.29 2.64
CA PHE A 18 -8.32 10.50 3.08
C PHE A 18 -8.23 10.72 4.58
N ARG A 19 -8.50 9.69 5.39
CA ARG A 19 -8.41 9.76 6.87
C ARG A 19 -7.03 10.22 7.32
N ILE A 20 -5.97 9.73 6.68
CA ILE A 20 -4.58 10.13 6.96
C ILE A 20 -4.33 11.58 6.52
N MET A 21 -4.80 11.98 5.33
CA MET A 21 -4.64 13.34 4.81
C MET A 21 -5.31 14.41 5.68
N LEU A 22 -6.36 14.07 6.43
CA LEU A 22 -6.97 15.02 7.39
C LEU A 22 -5.96 15.52 8.44
N GLY A 23 -4.98 14.69 8.79
CA GLY A 23 -3.90 15.05 9.72
C GLY A 23 -2.67 15.68 9.04
N ARG A 24 -2.67 15.92 7.73
CA ARG A 24 -1.52 16.42 6.96
C ARG A 24 -1.81 17.81 6.39
N PRO A 25 -1.36 18.90 7.05
CA PRO A 25 -1.71 20.28 6.66
C PRO A 25 -1.10 20.72 5.31
N SER A 26 -0.11 19.99 4.82
CA SER A 26 0.53 20.09 3.50
C SER A 26 -0.38 19.66 2.34
N ILE A 27 -1.49 18.96 2.62
CA ILE A 27 -2.41 18.38 1.63
C ILE A 27 -3.81 18.93 1.80
N GLU A 28 -4.47 19.22 0.69
CA GLU A 28 -5.88 19.57 0.62
C GLU A 28 -6.59 18.62 -0.34
N VAL A 29 -7.55 17.83 0.16
CA VAL A 29 -8.40 17.01 -0.71
C VAL A 29 -9.51 17.89 -1.27
N VAL A 30 -9.50 18.13 -2.57
CA VAL A 30 -10.45 19.03 -3.24
C VAL A 30 -11.60 18.29 -3.94
N ALA A 31 -11.37 17.02 -4.32
CA ALA A 31 -12.38 16.23 -5.02
C ALA A 31 -12.27 14.73 -4.76
N ILE A 32 -13.41 14.05 -4.84
CA ILE A 32 -13.53 12.59 -4.77
C ILE A 32 -14.40 12.15 -5.96
N ASN A 33 -13.94 11.17 -6.73
CA ASN A 33 -14.73 10.49 -7.74
C ASN A 33 -15.04 9.06 -7.30
N ASP A 34 -16.31 8.71 -7.20
CA ASP A 34 -16.79 7.35 -6.99
C ASP A 34 -18.18 7.18 -7.63
N LEU A 35 -18.56 5.98 -8.02
CA LEU A 35 -19.80 5.71 -8.75
C LEU A 35 -21.01 5.57 -7.81
N THR A 36 -21.13 6.52 -6.88
CA THR A 36 -22.19 6.60 -5.87
C THR A 36 -22.38 8.05 -5.38
N ASP A 37 -23.44 8.30 -4.62
CA ASP A 37 -23.76 9.63 -4.10
C ASP A 37 -22.91 10.05 -2.87
N ALA A 38 -22.88 11.36 -2.60
CA ALA A 38 -22.11 11.95 -1.49
C ALA A 38 -22.59 11.50 -0.10
N ALA A 39 -23.88 11.19 0.09
CA ALA A 39 -24.41 10.73 1.37
C ALA A 39 -23.87 9.34 1.71
N THR A 40 -23.81 8.46 0.73
CA THR A 40 -23.19 7.13 0.84
C THR A 40 -21.71 7.24 1.19
N LEU A 41 -20.96 8.11 0.49
CA LEU A 41 -19.53 8.30 0.78
C LEU A 41 -19.30 8.90 2.18
N ALA A 42 -20.14 9.85 2.61
CA ALA A 42 -20.09 10.43 3.95
C ALA A 42 -20.28 9.36 5.03
N HIS A 43 -21.29 8.49 4.85
CA HIS A 43 -21.55 7.39 5.77
C HIS A 43 -20.35 6.43 5.88
N LEU A 44 -19.82 5.97 4.74
CA LEU A 44 -18.70 5.02 4.69
C LEU A 44 -17.36 5.63 5.15
N LEU A 45 -17.21 6.95 5.08
CA LEU A 45 -16.07 7.65 5.66
C LEU A 45 -16.19 7.73 7.19
N LYS A 46 -17.38 8.06 7.71
CA LYS A 46 -17.63 8.21 9.15
C LYS A 46 -17.51 6.88 9.89
N TYR A 47 -18.09 5.80 9.36
CA TYR A 47 -18.18 4.50 10.03
C TYR A 47 -17.37 3.43 9.28
N ASP A 48 -16.33 2.89 9.92
CA ASP A 48 -15.50 1.82 9.36
C ASP A 48 -15.40 0.64 10.34
N SER A 49 -15.63 -0.57 9.84
CA SER A 49 -15.64 -1.79 10.68
C SER A 49 -14.25 -2.22 11.16
N VAL A 50 -13.17 -1.77 10.51
CA VAL A 50 -11.79 -2.13 10.85
C VAL A 50 -11.11 -1.00 11.62
N HIS A 51 -11.25 0.23 11.13
CA HIS A 51 -10.55 1.41 11.67
C HIS A 51 -11.45 2.28 12.55
N GLY A 52 -12.66 1.80 12.88
CA GLY A 52 -13.60 2.47 13.75
C GLY A 52 -14.23 3.75 13.17
N THR A 53 -14.97 4.43 14.03
CA THR A 53 -15.62 5.71 13.71
C THR A 53 -14.57 6.81 13.61
N LEU A 54 -14.58 7.55 12.49
CA LEU A 54 -13.67 8.67 12.29
C LEU A 54 -14.04 9.83 13.23
N ASP A 55 -13.04 10.32 13.98
CA ASP A 55 -13.17 11.51 14.83
C ASP A 55 -13.06 12.80 14.01
N ALA A 56 -14.12 13.05 13.23
CA ALA A 56 -14.33 14.27 12.46
C ALA A 56 -15.83 14.55 12.33
N GLU A 57 -16.19 15.80 12.15
CA GLU A 57 -17.54 16.19 11.76
C GLU A 57 -17.74 15.88 10.28
N ILE A 58 -18.63 14.93 9.99
CA ILE A 58 -18.92 14.48 8.63
C ILE A 58 -20.38 14.81 8.31
N ALA A 59 -20.58 15.55 7.22
CA ALA A 59 -21.88 15.89 6.66
C ALA A 59 -21.82 15.84 5.13
N TYR A 60 -22.95 16.06 4.47
CA TYR A 60 -23.03 16.18 3.01
C TYR A 60 -24.06 17.25 2.62
N GLU A 61 -23.86 17.87 1.46
CA GLU A 61 -24.77 18.85 0.88
C GLU A 61 -24.75 18.75 -0.65
N GLY A 62 -25.85 18.25 -1.23
CA GLY A 62 -25.95 18.01 -2.68
C GLY A 62 -24.86 17.05 -3.16
N CYS A 63 -23.98 17.52 -4.05
CA CYS A 63 -22.84 16.77 -4.57
C CYS A 63 -21.53 17.05 -3.80
N ASN A 64 -21.61 17.48 -2.54
CA ASN A 64 -20.44 17.76 -1.72
C ASN A 64 -20.41 16.90 -0.46
N LEU A 65 -19.22 16.41 -0.14
CA LEU A 65 -18.87 15.90 1.17
C LEU A 65 -18.37 17.08 2.02
N ILE A 66 -18.80 17.17 3.28
CA ILE A 66 -18.36 18.20 4.22
C ILE A 66 -17.60 17.53 5.35
N VAL A 67 -16.33 17.90 5.55
CA VAL A 67 -15.48 17.36 6.62
C VAL A 67 -14.88 18.50 7.43
N ASN A 68 -15.20 18.58 8.73
CA ASN A 68 -14.81 19.68 9.61
C ASN A 68 -15.10 21.06 8.99
N GLY A 69 -16.30 21.21 8.42
CA GLY A 69 -16.75 22.43 7.73
C GLY A 69 -16.19 22.66 6.32
N LYS A 70 -15.21 21.87 5.85
CA LYS A 70 -14.63 22.00 4.50
C LYS A 70 -15.43 21.24 3.47
N LYS A 71 -15.78 21.90 2.36
CA LYS A 71 -16.50 21.31 1.22
C LYS A 71 -15.53 20.61 0.27
N ILE A 72 -15.87 19.39 -0.12
CA ILE A 72 -15.11 18.54 -1.04
C ILE A 72 -16.08 18.07 -2.11
N GLN A 73 -15.74 18.31 -3.38
CA GLN A 73 -16.64 17.97 -4.47
C GLN A 73 -16.67 16.45 -4.69
N VAL A 74 -17.87 15.88 -4.73
CA VAL A 74 -18.11 14.48 -5.11
C VAL A 74 -18.55 14.43 -6.57
N LEU A 75 -17.89 13.57 -7.33
CA LEU A 75 -18.15 13.28 -8.74
C LEU A 75 -18.49 11.80 -8.89
N ALA A 76 -19.27 11.49 -9.93
CA ALA A 76 -19.67 10.12 -10.27
C ALA A 76 -19.48 9.87 -11.77
N GLU A 77 -18.24 9.96 -12.23
CA GLU A 77 -17.85 9.78 -13.63
C GLU A 77 -17.07 8.48 -13.82
N ARG A 78 -17.42 7.73 -14.86
CA ARG A 78 -16.82 6.42 -15.17
C ARG A 78 -15.53 6.54 -15.99
N ASP A 79 -15.45 7.51 -16.89
CA ASP A 79 -14.25 7.74 -17.69
C ASP A 79 -13.40 8.85 -17.06
N PRO A 80 -12.20 8.53 -16.56
CA PRO A 80 -11.27 9.51 -16.01
C PRO A 80 -10.96 10.72 -16.89
N ALA A 81 -11.12 10.61 -18.23
CA ALA A 81 -10.88 11.70 -19.16
C ALA A 81 -11.93 12.81 -19.09
N ASN A 82 -13.13 12.52 -18.58
CA ASN A 82 -14.23 13.47 -18.45
C ASN A 82 -14.22 14.23 -17.10
N LEU A 83 -13.29 13.87 -16.20
CA LEU A 83 -13.20 14.49 -14.88
C LEU A 83 -12.67 15.93 -15.00
N PRO A 84 -13.19 16.90 -14.22
CA PRO A 84 -12.82 18.30 -14.34
C PRO A 84 -11.54 18.67 -13.56
N TRP A 85 -10.50 17.83 -13.59
CA TRP A 85 -9.29 18.00 -12.75
C TRP A 85 -8.57 19.32 -12.97
N GLY A 86 -8.44 19.77 -14.22
CA GLY A 86 -7.85 21.07 -14.54
C GLY A 86 -8.65 22.24 -13.95
N ALA A 87 -9.99 22.18 -14.02
CA ALA A 87 -10.86 23.21 -13.46
C ALA A 87 -10.80 23.27 -11.93
N LEU A 88 -10.56 22.13 -11.28
CA LEU A 88 -10.41 22.01 -9.82
C LEU A 88 -8.97 22.27 -9.34
N GLY A 89 -8.03 22.47 -10.26
CA GLY A 89 -6.63 22.74 -9.95
C GLY A 89 -5.94 21.57 -9.24
N VAL A 90 -6.26 20.33 -9.62
CA VAL A 90 -5.71 19.12 -9.00
C VAL A 90 -4.22 18.97 -9.35
N ASP A 91 -3.38 18.91 -8.32
CA ASP A 91 -1.96 18.63 -8.47
C ASP A 91 -1.71 17.12 -8.59
N VAL A 92 -2.31 16.32 -7.70
CA VAL A 92 -2.12 14.87 -7.68
C VAL A 92 -3.45 14.14 -7.60
N VAL A 93 -3.65 13.14 -8.46
CA VAL A 93 -4.75 12.19 -8.36
C VAL A 93 -4.27 10.91 -7.68
N VAL A 94 -4.96 10.47 -6.64
CA VAL A 94 -4.83 9.11 -6.10
C VAL A 94 -5.75 8.20 -6.90
N GLU A 95 -5.18 7.36 -7.74
CA GLU A 95 -5.90 6.33 -8.50
C GLU A 95 -6.01 5.06 -7.64
N SER A 96 -7.15 4.92 -6.96
CA SER A 96 -7.46 3.83 -6.03
C SER A 96 -8.70 3.01 -6.41
N THR A 97 -9.10 3.03 -7.69
CA THR A 97 -10.18 2.16 -8.20
C THR A 97 -9.73 0.72 -8.39
N GLY A 98 -8.42 0.51 -8.63
CA GLY A 98 -7.86 -0.78 -9.06
C GLY A 98 -8.13 -1.13 -10.52
N ILE A 99 -8.81 -0.26 -11.28
CA ILE A 99 -9.15 -0.45 -12.69
C ILE A 99 -8.08 0.19 -13.59
N PHE A 100 -7.70 1.44 -13.33
CA PHE A 100 -6.79 2.22 -14.19
C PHE A 100 -5.32 2.02 -13.82
N THR A 101 -4.88 0.77 -13.72
CA THR A 101 -3.51 0.39 -13.31
C THR A 101 -2.50 0.33 -14.47
N LYS A 102 -2.92 0.64 -15.69
CA LYS A 102 -2.04 0.75 -16.87
C LYS A 102 -1.82 2.20 -17.24
N ARG A 103 -0.66 2.53 -17.82
CA ARG A 103 -0.36 3.88 -18.32
C ARG A 103 -1.50 4.51 -19.10
N GLU A 104 -2.05 3.80 -20.09
CA GLU A 104 -3.16 4.31 -20.92
C GLU A 104 -4.36 4.78 -20.08
N GLY A 105 -4.76 3.98 -19.08
CA GLY A 105 -5.86 4.31 -18.18
C GLY A 105 -5.53 5.48 -17.25
N ALA A 106 -4.36 5.45 -16.61
CA ALA A 106 -3.94 6.50 -15.68
C ALA A 106 -3.68 7.84 -16.38
N SER A 107 -3.15 7.83 -17.60
CA SER A 107 -2.90 9.03 -18.43
C SER A 107 -4.16 9.84 -18.71
N LYS A 108 -5.35 9.23 -18.64
CA LYS A 108 -6.62 9.93 -18.78
C LYS A 108 -6.82 11.01 -17.71
N HIS A 109 -6.30 10.81 -16.50
CA HIS A 109 -6.30 11.85 -15.47
C HIS A 109 -5.41 13.05 -15.83
N LEU A 110 -4.28 12.81 -16.49
CA LEU A 110 -3.42 13.88 -16.98
C LEU A 110 -4.11 14.66 -18.11
N ALA A 111 -4.79 13.95 -19.02
CA ALA A 111 -5.58 14.56 -20.08
C ALA A 111 -6.75 15.41 -19.53
N ALA A 112 -7.35 14.98 -18.41
CA ALA A 112 -8.35 15.74 -17.64
C ALA A 112 -7.80 16.96 -16.89
N GLY A 113 -6.47 17.16 -16.88
CA GLY A 113 -5.80 18.35 -16.34
C GLY A 113 -5.16 18.18 -14.96
N ALA A 114 -5.08 16.98 -14.40
CA ALA A 114 -4.25 16.72 -13.23
C ALA A 114 -2.76 16.79 -13.60
N LYS A 115 -1.89 17.24 -12.68
CA LYS A 115 -0.44 17.33 -12.96
C LYS A 115 0.27 15.98 -12.82
N LYS A 116 -0.10 15.19 -11.81
CA LYS A 116 0.48 13.87 -11.50
C LYS A 116 -0.59 12.88 -11.05
N VAL A 117 -0.25 11.59 -11.09
CA VAL A 117 -1.10 10.45 -10.70
C VAL A 117 -0.27 9.49 -9.86
N VAL A 118 -0.80 9.12 -8.69
CA VAL A 118 -0.30 8.04 -7.84
C VAL A 118 -1.25 6.86 -7.94
N ILE A 119 -0.81 5.77 -8.54
CA ILE A 119 -1.57 4.53 -8.64
C ILE A 119 -1.37 3.74 -7.34
N SER A 120 -2.47 3.47 -6.62
CA SER A 120 -2.46 2.76 -5.35
C SER A 120 -2.45 1.22 -5.52
N ALA A 121 -1.80 0.72 -6.57
CA ALA A 121 -1.63 -0.71 -6.86
C ALA A 121 -0.41 -0.92 -7.77
N PRO A 122 0.07 -2.17 -7.94
CA PRO A 122 1.06 -2.49 -8.97
C PRO A 122 0.56 -2.04 -10.35
N ALA A 123 1.37 -1.23 -11.02
CA ALA A 123 1.02 -0.68 -12.32
C ALA A 123 1.75 -1.39 -13.46
N THR A 124 1.16 -1.32 -14.65
CA THR A 124 1.84 -1.69 -15.90
C THR A 124 2.36 -0.43 -16.57
N ASP A 125 3.67 -0.41 -16.80
CA ASP A 125 4.39 0.67 -17.49
C ASP A 125 4.21 2.08 -16.86
N PRO A 126 4.25 2.24 -15.52
CA PRO A 126 4.31 3.57 -14.90
C PRO A 126 5.64 4.26 -15.26
N ASP A 127 5.78 5.57 -15.01
CA ASP A 127 7.07 6.24 -15.16
C ASP A 127 8.08 5.65 -14.17
N ILE A 128 7.64 5.37 -12.96
CA ILE A 128 8.43 4.68 -11.94
C ILE A 128 7.52 3.98 -10.92
N THR A 129 8.01 2.91 -10.32
CA THR A 129 7.44 2.32 -9.10
C THR A 129 8.28 2.74 -7.91
N VAL A 130 7.64 3.28 -6.88
CA VAL A 130 8.31 3.78 -5.68
C VAL A 130 7.83 3.00 -4.45
N VAL A 131 8.79 2.64 -3.59
CA VAL A 131 8.54 2.24 -2.21
C VAL A 131 9.33 3.19 -1.31
N MET A 132 8.62 3.92 -0.45
CA MET A 132 9.24 4.87 0.49
C MET A 132 10.19 4.14 1.46
N GLY A 133 11.34 4.75 1.75
CA GLY A 133 12.47 4.16 2.47
C GLY A 133 13.38 3.28 1.61
N VAL A 134 13.01 2.99 0.36
CA VAL A 134 13.73 2.07 -0.51
C VAL A 134 14.40 2.80 -1.67
N ASN A 135 13.60 3.37 -2.57
CA ASN A 135 14.05 3.94 -3.85
C ASN A 135 13.40 5.29 -4.19
N GLU A 136 12.80 6.00 -3.23
CA GLU A 136 12.17 7.30 -3.46
C GLU A 136 13.12 8.34 -4.07
N GLY A 137 14.43 8.21 -3.82
CA GLY A 137 15.46 9.06 -4.42
C GLY A 137 15.62 8.92 -5.94
N ASP A 138 15.09 7.84 -6.54
CA ASP A 138 15.11 7.63 -7.99
C ASP A 138 13.95 8.37 -8.70
N LEU A 139 13.03 8.96 -7.94
CA LEU A 139 11.91 9.72 -8.50
C LEU A 139 12.40 11.09 -9.03
N ASP A 140 12.35 11.26 -10.34
CA ASP A 140 12.43 12.56 -11.00
C ASP A 140 11.08 13.29 -10.87
N ARG A 141 11.02 14.33 -10.04
CA ARG A 141 9.79 15.07 -9.75
C ARG A 141 9.27 15.90 -10.94
N ASP A 142 10.14 16.27 -11.88
CA ASP A 142 9.77 17.09 -13.02
C ASP A 142 9.23 16.23 -14.17
N ASN A 143 9.80 15.03 -14.34
CA ASN A 143 9.49 14.16 -15.47
C ASN A 143 8.54 13.01 -15.12
N HIS A 144 8.58 12.45 -13.91
CA HIS A 144 7.70 11.35 -13.52
C HIS A 144 6.33 11.88 -13.06
N LYS A 145 5.29 11.55 -13.84
CA LYS A 145 3.92 11.99 -13.64
C LYS A 145 2.97 10.87 -13.25
N ILE A 146 3.22 9.64 -13.70
CA ILE A 146 2.42 8.46 -13.37
C ILE A 146 3.30 7.52 -12.54
N VAL A 147 3.07 7.51 -11.23
CA VAL A 147 3.89 6.77 -10.26
C VAL A 147 3.05 5.66 -9.64
N SER A 148 3.61 4.45 -9.54
CA SER A 148 3.00 3.36 -8.78
C SER A 148 3.57 3.31 -7.37
N ASN A 149 2.70 3.21 -6.36
CA ASN A 149 3.11 2.94 -4.98
C ASN A 149 3.30 1.43 -4.70
N ALA A 150 3.46 0.62 -5.76
CA ALA A 150 3.54 -0.84 -5.70
C ALA A 150 2.30 -1.48 -5.03
N SER A 151 2.48 -2.58 -4.29
CA SER A 151 1.44 -3.19 -3.46
C SER A 151 1.78 -3.08 -1.97
N CYS A 152 0.79 -3.31 -1.10
CA CYS A 152 0.99 -3.42 0.35
C CYS A 152 2.06 -4.48 0.70
N THR A 153 2.02 -5.67 0.10
CA THR A 153 3.04 -6.71 0.33
C THR A 153 4.43 -6.27 -0.15
N THR A 154 4.53 -5.52 -1.26
CA THR A 154 5.84 -5.01 -1.74
C THR A 154 6.40 -3.95 -0.78
N ASN A 155 5.54 -3.08 -0.25
CA ASN A 155 5.92 -2.08 0.75
C ASN A 155 6.38 -2.71 2.06
N CYS A 156 5.84 -3.88 2.44
CA CYS A 156 6.36 -4.64 3.57
C CYS A 156 7.70 -5.34 3.24
N LEU A 157 7.74 -6.07 2.13
CA LEU A 157 8.90 -6.90 1.79
C LEU A 157 10.14 -6.10 1.41
N ALA A 158 10.01 -5.00 0.67
CA ALA A 158 11.16 -4.31 0.09
C ALA A 158 12.07 -3.62 1.13
N PRO A 159 11.56 -2.91 2.16
CA PRO A 159 12.42 -2.37 3.23
C PRO A 159 13.20 -3.46 3.97
N LEU A 160 12.54 -4.59 4.28
CA LEU A 160 13.19 -5.73 4.93
C LEU A 160 14.25 -6.37 4.01
N ALA A 161 13.92 -6.61 2.74
CA ALA A 161 14.84 -7.17 1.76
C ALA A 161 16.05 -6.26 1.51
N LYS A 162 15.87 -4.93 1.52
CA LYS A 162 16.95 -3.93 1.41
C LYS A 162 17.99 -4.12 2.53
N VAL A 163 17.53 -4.26 3.77
CA VAL A 163 18.43 -4.47 4.93
C VAL A 163 19.14 -5.82 4.84
N LEU A 164 18.39 -6.89 4.59
CA LEU A 164 18.95 -8.24 4.55
C LEU A 164 19.93 -8.45 3.39
N ASP A 165 19.65 -7.88 2.22
CA ASP A 165 20.55 -7.94 1.06
C ASP A 165 21.81 -7.11 1.27
N ALA A 166 21.70 -5.92 1.88
CA ALA A 166 22.86 -5.08 2.15
C ALA A 166 23.84 -5.75 3.14
N GLU A 167 23.31 -6.37 4.20
CA GLU A 167 24.13 -6.94 5.29
C GLU A 167 24.63 -8.36 5.00
N PHE A 168 23.79 -9.19 4.37
CA PHE A 168 24.05 -10.62 4.22
C PHE A 168 24.05 -11.10 2.77
N GLY A 169 23.53 -10.30 1.85
CA GLY A 169 23.33 -10.65 0.44
C GLY A 169 22.27 -11.73 0.26
N ILE A 170 21.19 -11.45 -0.47
CA ILE A 170 20.19 -12.48 -0.79
C ILE A 170 20.65 -13.21 -2.04
N GLU A 171 20.90 -14.52 -1.95
CA GLU A 171 21.22 -15.36 -3.11
C GLU A 171 19.93 -15.77 -3.84
N GLN A 172 19.03 -16.42 -3.12
CA GLN A 172 17.69 -16.81 -3.57
C GLN A 172 16.74 -16.79 -2.38
N GLY A 173 15.47 -16.49 -2.63
CA GLY A 173 14.45 -16.50 -1.59
C GLY A 173 13.05 -16.74 -2.11
N LEU A 174 12.23 -17.32 -1.25
CA LEU A 174 10.81 -17.54 -1.45
C LEU A 174 10.03 -16.82 -0.37
N MET A 175 8.99 -16.12 -0.78
CA MET A 175 8.10 -15.41 0.11
C MET A 175 6.69 -16.00 0.05
N THR A 176 6.08 -16.19 1.21
CA THR A 176 4.64 -16.40 1.32
C THR A 176 4.04 -15.25 2.10
N THR A 177 3.03 -14.59 1.54
CA THR A 177 2.22 -13.65 2.32
C THR A 177 0.95 -14.34 2.81
N ILE A 178 0.76 -14.37 4.12
CA ILE A 178 -0.50 -14.75 4.76
C ILE A 178 -1.29 -13.45 4.87
N HIS A 179 -2.26 -13.30 3.98
CA HIS A 179 -2.85 -12.00 3.69
C HIS A 179 -4.32 -11.99 4.06
N SER A 180 -4.78 -10.92 4.72
CA SER A 180 -6.21 -10.68 4.88
C SER A 180 -6.96 -10.72 3.55
N TYR A 181 -8.22 -11.14 3.57
CA TYR A 181 -9.05 -11.02 2.38
C TYR A 181 -9.29 -9.54 2.04
N THR A 182 -9.64 -9.28 0.79
CA THR A 182 -9.88 -7.95 0.22
C THR A 182 -11.17 -7.98 -0.60
N ASN A 183 -11.60 -6.83 -1.11
CA ASN A 183 -12.78 -6.74 -1.98
C ASN A 183 -12.65 -7.50 -3.32
N ASP A 184 -11.47 -8.00 -3.66
CA ASP A 184 -11.26 -8.86 -4.83
C ASP A 184 -11.63 -10.34 -4.54
N GLN A 185 -11.75 -10.75 -3.27
CA GLN A 185 -12.27 -12.06 -2.90
C GLN A 185 -13.81 -12.03 -2.79
N GLN A 186 -14.44 -13.18 -2.99
CA GLN A 186 -15.89 -13.30 -2.94
C GLN A 186 -16.38 -13.63 -1.52
N ILE A 187 -17.51 -13.03 -1.12
CA ILE A 187 -18.13 -13.34 0.19
C ILE A 187 -18.61 -14.79 0.24
N LEU A 188 -19.15 -15.30 -0.87
CA LEU A 188 -19.59 -16.67 -1.10
C LEU A 188 -19.03 -17.15 -2.43
N ASP A 189 -19.19 -18.44 -2.74
CA ASP A 189 -18.72 -19.01 -4.00
C ASP A 189 -19.40 -18.32 -5.21
N LEU A 190 -18.64 -17.52 -5.98
CA LEU A 190 -19.13 -16.68 -7.09
C LEU A 190 -18.12 -16.62 -8.25
N PRO A 191 -18.56 -16.31 -9.49
CA PRO A 191 -17.66 -16.23 -10.64
C PRO A 191 -16.50 -15.25 -10.44
N HIS A 192 -15.28 -15.72 -10.70
CA HIS A 192 -14.07 -14.91 -10.66
C HIS A 192 -13.02 -15.49 -11.61
N LYS A 193 -12.19 -14.64 -12.23
CA LYS A 193 -11.15 -15.05 -13.21
C LYS A 193 -10.09 -16.00 -12.62
N ASP A 194 -9.80 -15.83 -11.33
CA ASP A 194 -9.03 -16.77 -10.52
C ASP A 194 -10.01 -17.64 -9.74
N LEU A 195 -10.08 -18.93 -10.11
CA LEU A 195 -11.01 -19.91 -9.52
C LEU A 195 -10.77 -20.17 -8.03
N ARG A 196 -9.60 -19.82 -7.49
CA ARG A 196 -9.36 -19.92 -6.05
C ARG A 196 -9.99 -18.74 -5.32
N ARG A 197 -9.84 -17.52 -5.85
CA ARG A 197 -10.48 -16.30 -5.31
C ARG A 197 -11.99 -16.26 -5.51
N ALA A 198 -12.53 -17.14 -6.36
CA ALA A 198 -13.96 -17.39 -6.52
C ALA A 198 -14.63 -17.97 -5.27
N ARG A 199 -13.84 -18.54 -4.32
CA ARG A 199 -14.35 -19.26 -3.15
C ARG A 199 -14.61 -18.31 -1.97
N ALA A 200 -15.56 -18.68 -1.11
CA ALA A 200 -15.98 -17.92 0.05
C ALA A 200 -14.80 -17.53 0.97
N ALA A 201 -14.53 -16.22 1.07
CA ALA A 201 -13.32 -15.66 1.68
C ALA A 201 -13.22 -15.90 3.19
N ALA A 202 -14.32 -15.71 3.92
CA ALA A 202 -14.34 -15.71 5.39
C ALA A 202 -14.31 -17.13 6.01
N VAL A 203 -14.27 -18.18 5.18
CA VAL A 203 -14.26 -19.58 5.62
C VAL A 203 -13.18 -20.41 4.92
N SER A 204 -12.26 -19.76 4.19
CA SER A 204 -11.26 -20.44 3.37
C SER A 204 -9.86 -19.88 3.59
N MET A 205 -8.86 -20.75 3.53
CA MET A 205 -7.49 -20.34 3.20
C MET A 205 -7.33 -20.47 1.68
N ILE A 206 -7.13 -19.35 0.98
CA ILE A 206 -7.17 -19.30 -0.49
C ILE A 206 -5.76 -19.05 -1.04
N PRO A 207 -5.08 -20.07 -1.60
CA PRO A 207 -3.81 -19.86 -2.28
C PRO A 207 -4.01 -19.02 -3.55
N THR A 208 -3.13 -18.07 -3.82
CA THR A 208 -3.17 -17.25 -5.04
C THR A 208 -1.76 -16.83 -5.43
N SER A 209 -1.55 -16.57 -6.72
CA SER A 209 -0.34 -15.91 -7.19
C SER A 209 -0.24 -14.49 -6.61
N THR A 210 0.99 -14.03 -6.39
CA THR A 210 1.31 -12.64 -6.07
C THR A 210 2.48 -12.17 -6.94
N GLY A 211 2.41 -10.91 -7.40
CA GLY A 211 3.53 -10.27 -8.09
C GLY A 211 4.52 -9.59 -7.14
N ALA A 212 4.24 -9.55 -5.83
CA ALA A 212 4.95 -8.68 -4.90
C ALA A 212 6.45 -9.01 -4.78
N ALA A 213 6.82 -10.30 -4.69
CA ALA A 213 8.23 -10.71 -4.66
C ALA A 213 8.98 -10.29 -5.93
N LYS A 214 8.35 -10.44 -7.10
CA LYS A 214 8.92 -10.00 -8.39
C LYS A 214 9.00 -8.47 -8.48
N ALA A 215 8.02 -7.77 -7.93
CA ALA A 215 7.96 -6.31 -7.90
C ALA A 215 9.06 -5.69 -7.03
N VAL A 216 9.63 -6.43 -6.06
CA VAL A 216 10.82 -5.96 -5.33
C VAL A 216 11.96 -5.62 -6.30
N ALA A 217 12.11 -6.35 -7.41
CA ALA A 217 13.14 -6.05 -8.40
C ALA A 217 12.95 -4.71 -9.13
N LEU A 218 11.76 -4.11 -9.07
CA LEU A 218 11.51 -2.77 -9.63
C LEU A 218 12.11 -1.66 -8.75
N VAL A 219 12.28 -1.93 -7.45
CA VAL A 219 12.79 -0.96 -6.45
C VAL A 219 14.14 -1.35 -5.86
N LEU A 220 14.55 -2.62 -6.04
CA LEU A 220 15.86 -3.17 -5.68
C LEU A 220 16.36 -4.00 -6.88
N PRO A 221 16.87 -3.36 -7.95
CA PRO A 221 17.24 -4.05 -9.20
C PRO A 221 18.25 -5.18 -9.03
N GLN A 222 19.12 -5.10 -8.02
CA GLN A 222 20.10 -6.14 -7.70
C GLN A 222 19.47 -7.46 -7.22
N LEU A 223 18.19 -7.46 -6.82
CA LEU A 223 17.41 -8.64 -6.44
C LEU A 223 16.59 -9.24 -7.59
N LYS A 224 16.74 -8.73 -8.82
CA LYS A 224 16.05 -9.25 -10.00
C LYS A 224 16.29 -10.75 -10.18
N GLY A 225 15.20 -11.51 -10.21
CA GLY A 225 15.21 -12.97 -10.37
C GLY A 225 15.60 -13.76 -9.11
N ARG A 226 15.88 -13.09 -7.99
CA ARG A 226 16.27 -13.76 -6.73
C ARG A 226 15.11 -14.06 -5.79
N LEU A 227 14.01 -13.34 -5.92
CA LEU A 227 12.83 -13.49 -5.08
C LEU A 227 11.61 -13.89 -5.92
N ASP A 228 10.91 -14.95 -5.48
CA ASP A 228 9.57 -15.30 -5.96
C ASP A 228 8.66 -15.58 -4.76
N GLY A 229 7.35 -15.72 -4.99
CA GLY A 229 6.43 -15.96 -3.90
C GLY A 229 4.98 -16.21 -4.28
N LEU A 230 4.21 -16.58 -3.27
CA LEU A 230 2.77 -16.80 -3.35
C LEU A 230 2.06 -16.10 -2.19
N ALA A 231 0.73 -16.10 -2.25
CA ALA A 231 -0.10 -15.60 -1.16
C ALA A 231 -1.10 -16.66 -0.73
N VAL A 232 -1.47 -16.63 0.54
CA VAL A 232 -2.63 -17.35 1.08
C VAL A 232 -3.56 -16.31 1.68
N ARG A 233 -4.75 -16.14 1.12
CA ARG A 233 -5.78 -15.29 1.73
C ARG A 233 -6.39 -16.01 2.92
N VAL A 234 -6.52 -15.35 4.05
CA VAL A 234 -7.07 -15.92 5.28
C VAL A 234 -8.28 -15.15 5.79
N PRO A 235 -9.15 -15.75 6.62
CA PRO A 235 -10.34 -15.12 7.21
C PRO A 235 -10.09 -14.00 8.24
N THR A 236 -9.17 -13.08 7.95
CA THR A 236 -9.00 -11.84 8.71
C THR A 236 -9.34 -10.65 7.83
N PRO A 237 -10.03 -9.61 8.35
CA PRO A 237 -10.46 -8.47 7.56
C PRO A 237 -9.31 -7.47 7.28
N ASN A 238 -8.28 -7.46 8.13
CA ASN A 238 -7.13 -6.59 7.99
C ASN A 238 -5.92 -7.18 8.75
N VAL A 239 -4.75 -6.61 8.43
CA VAL A 239 -3.41 -7.03 8.85
C VAL A 239 -2.96 -8.35 8.24
N SER A 240 -1.81 -8.27 7.59
CA SER A 240 -1.18 -9.37 6.88
C SER A 240 0.24 -9.56 7.38
N VAL A 241 0.86 -10.68 7.00
CA VAL A 241 2.25 -10.99 7.34
C VAL A 241 2.98 -11.57 6.14
N VAL A 242 4.24 -11.18 5.98
CA VAL A 242 5.20 -11.78 5.06
C VAL A 242 6.04 -12.80 5.81
N ASP A 243 6.09 -14.04 5.31
CA ASP A 243 7.12 -15.04 5.61
C ASP A 243 8.14 -14.98 4.47
N LEU A 244 9.37 -14.55 4.76
CA LEU A 244 10.48 -14.61 3.81
C LEU A 244 11.46 -15.68 4.27
N THR A 245 11.68 -16.67 3.41
CA THR A 245 12.75 -17.66 3.56
C THR A 245 13.80 -17.44 2.48
N PHE A 246 15.06 -17.29 2.84
CA PHE A 246 16.13 -17.00 1.88
C PHE A 246 17.46 -17.65 2.25
N MET A 247 18.29 -17.88 1.24
CA MET A 247 19.69 -18.26 1.40
C MET A 247 20.55 -17.00 1.36
N PRO A 248 21.26 -16.66 2.45
CA PRO A 248 22.19 -15.54 2.45
C PRO A 248 23.52 -15.93 1.80
N LYS A 249 24.19 -14.99 1.13
CA LYS A 249 25.57 -15.18 0.61
C LYS A 249 26.58 -15.26 1.74
N LYS A 250 26.37 -14.49 2.80
CA LYS A 250 27.15 -14.50 4.04
C LYS A 250 26.31 -15.17 5.14
N LYS A 251 26.83 -16.25 5.73
CA LYS A 251 26.17 -16.89 6.88
C LYS A 251 25.95 -15.87 8.00
N ALA A 252 24.78 -15.94 8.63
CA ALA A 252 24.38 -15.07 9.71
C ALA A 252 23.66 -15.86 10.80
N SER A 253 23.89 -15.50 12.05
CA SER A 253 23.15 -15.98 13.21
C SER A 253 21.84 -15.21 13.38
N ILE A 254 20.93 -15.76 14.20
CA ILE A 254 19.68 -15.08 14.58
C ILE A 254 19.98 -13.70 15.18
N ALA A 255 21.00 -13.60 16.05
CA ALA A 255 21.38 -12.36 16.71
C ALA A 255 21.85 -11.29 15.71
N GLU A 256 22.66 -11.67 14.72
CA GLU A 256 23.15 -10.74 13.69
C GLU A 256 22.01 -10.24 12.79
N ILE A 257 21.10 -11.12 12.37
CA ILE A 257 19.93 -10.74 11.56
C ILE A 257 19.05 -9.75 12.33
N ASN A 258 18.72 -10.08 13.58
CA ASN A 258 17.88 -9.24 14.42
C ASN A 258 18.55 -7.88 14.70
N ALA A 259 19.86 -7.86 14.97
CA ALA A 259 20.60 -6.62 15.22
C ALA A 259 20.65 -5.71 13.97
N ALA A 260 20.87 -6.26 12.78
CA ALA A 260 20.85 -5.53 11.53
C ALA A 260 19.48 -4.88 11.27
N VAL A 261 18.40 -5.64 11.44
CA VAL A 261 17.05 -5.14 11.25
C VAL A 261 16.68 -4.08 12.29
N LYS A 262 17.06 -4.29 13.56
CA LYS A 262 16.85 -3.31 14.64
C LYS A 262 17.58 -1.98 14.34
N ALA A 263 18.85 -2.04 13.95
CA ALA A 263 19.62 -0.86 13.60
C ALA A 263 19.01 -0.08 12.43
N ALA A 264 18.50 -0.77 11.41
CA ALA A 264 17.80 -0.13 10.29
C ALA A 264 16.48 0.51 10.72
N ALA A 265 15.68 -0.20 11.52
CA ALA A 265 14.39 0.27 12.05
C ALA A 265 14.53 1.50 12.97
N GLU A 266 15.57 1.52 13.81
CA GLU A 266 15.84 2.64 14.73
C GLU A 266 16.59 3.81 14.06
N GLY A 267 17.14 3.59 12.86
CA GLY A 267 17.91 4.56 12.09
C GLY A 267 17.24 4.94 10.76
N PRO A 268 17.83 4.57 9.61
CA PRO A 268 17.45 5.09 8.30
C PRO A 268 16.03 4.72 7.84
N LEU A 269 15.42 3.67 8.40
CA LEU A 269 14.07 3.22 8.04
C LEU A 269 13.04 3.51 9.13
N LYS A 270 13.35 4.40 10.08
CA LYS A 270 12.41 4.77 11.14
C LYS A 270 11.09 5.29 10.57
N GLY A 271 9.98 4.69 11.02
CA GLY A 271 8.62 4.99 10.52
C GLY A 271 8.22 4.22 9.25
N ILE A 272 9.16 3.53 8.61
CA ILE A 272 8.92 2.60 7.49
C ILE A 272 9.01 1.15 7.97
N LEU A 273 10.04 0.84 8.76
CA LEU A 273 10.33 -0.47 9.33
C LEU A 273 10.34 -0.39 10.86
N ASN A 274 9.49 -1.16 11.52
CA ASN A 274 9.49 -1.36 12.97
C ASN A 274 10.22 -2.67 13.33
N TYR A 275 10.79 -2.72 14.53
CA TYR A 275 11.38 -3.92 15.12
C TYR A 275 10.59 -4.32 16.37
N ILE A 276 10.04 -5.53 16.39
CA ILE A 276 9.10 -5.99 17.41
C ILE A 276 9.72 -7.11 18.25
N GLU A 277 9.78 -6.89 19.57
CA GLU A 277 10.28 -7.87 20.55
C GLU A 277 9.14 -8.55 21.31
N ALA A 278 7.95 -7.94 21.37
CA ALA A 278 6.81 -8.49 22.09
C ALA A 278 6.12 -9.62 21.30
N PRO A 279 5.55 -10.65 21.96
CA PRO A 279 4.84 -11.74 21.31
C PRO A 279 3.43 -11.32 20.89
N LEU A 280 3.34 -10.50 19.85
CA LEU A 280 2.09 -9.91 19.34
C LEU A 280 1.42 -10.79 18.27
N VAL A 281 0.17 -10.48 17.95
CA VAL A 281 -0.63 -11.12 16.90
C VAL A 281 -1.21 -10.09 15.93
N SER A 282 -1.88 -10.55 14.88
CA SER A 282 -2.32 -9.68 13.77
C SER A 282 -3.13 -8.45 14.20
N CYS A 283 -4.07 -8.58 15.15
CA CYS A 283 -4.91 -7.45 15.55
C CYS A 283 -4.14 -6.32 16.24
N ASP A 284 -2.96 -6.60 16.80
CA ASP A 284 -2.15 -5.61 17.51
C ASP A 284 -1.49 -4.61 16.54
N PHE A 285 -1.44 -4.93 15.25
CA PHE A 285 -0.91 -4.07 14.20
C PHE A 285 -1.99 -3.30 13.43
N ASN A 286 -3.27 -3.42 13.82
CA ASN A 286 -4.34 -2.68 13.17
C ASN A 286 -4.19 -1.17 13.43
N GLY A 287 -4.04 -0.39 12.37
CA GLY A 287 -3.72 1.03 12.44
C GLY A 287 -2.23 1.34 12.61
N ASP A 288 -1.32 0.36 12.54
CA ASP A 288 0.12 0.60 12.51
C ASP A 288 0.50 1.36 11.22
N PRO A 289 1.10 2.56 11.31
CA PRO A 289 1.47 3.34 10.13
C PRO A 289 2.73 2.84 9.43
N ALA A 290 3.52 1.93 10.01
CA ALA A 290 4.72 1.41 9.37
C ALA A 290 4.39 0.52 8.17
N SER A 291 5.30 0.46 7.20
CA SER A 291 5.16 -0.43 6.04
C SER A 291 5.43 -1.88 6.39
N SER A 292 6.29 -2.11 7.38
CA SER A 292 6.79 -3.42 7.79
C SER A 292 7.10 -3.42 9.28
N SER A 293 6.60 -4.39 10.03
CA SER A 293 6.86 -4.57 11.45
C SER A 293 7.50 -5.94 11.67
N PHE A 294 8.83 -5.98 11.79
CA PHE A 294 9.62 -7.21 11.85
C PHE A 294 9.46 -7.92 13.19
N ASP A 295 9.10 -9.20 13.14
CA ASP A 295 8.90 -10.03 14.33
C ASP A 295 10.18 -10.78 14.70
N SER A 296 10.90 -10.26 15.70
CA SER A 296 12.23 -10.76 16.06
C SER A 296 12.23 -12.14 16.72
N GLN A 297 11.10 -12.57 17.29
CA GLN A 297 10.99 -13.89 17.93
C GLN A 297 10.84 -15.02 16.91
N LEU A 298 10.37 -14.69 15.70
CA LEU A 298 10.13 -15.65 14.63
C LEU A 298 11.33 -15.87 13.70
N THR A 299 12.43 -15.14 13.88
CA THR A 299 13.68 -15.37 13.13
C THR A 299 14.20 -16.79 13.37
N LYS A 300 14.42 -17.54 12.28
CA LYS A 300 15.04 -18.87 12.30
C LYS A 300 16.25 -18.91 11.38
N VAL A 301 17.27 -19.64 11.80
CA VAL A 301 18.43 -20.01 10.97
C VAL A 301 18.67 -21.50 11.13
N THR A 302 18.72 -22.24 10.02
CA THR A 302 19.06 -23.67 10.03
C THR A 302 20.57 -23.87 10.09
N GLU A 303 21.04 -25.08 10.42
CA GLU A 303 22.47 -25.42 10.38
C GLU A 303 23.10 -25.18 8.99
N GLY A 304 22.31 -25.36 7.92
CA GLY A 304 22.71 -25.08 6.54
C GLY A 304 22.78 -23.60 6.17
N GLY A 305 22.41 -22.68 7.08
CA GLY A 305 22.41 -21.24 6.85
C GLY A 305 21.13 -20.69 6.21
N LEU A 306 20.13 -21.51 5.94
CA LEU A 306 18.82 -21.04 5.47
C LEU A 306 18.14 -20.19 6.55
N VAL A 307 17.75 -18.97 6.18
CA VAL A 307 17.13 -17.99 7.06
C VAL A 307 15.63 -17.91 6.80
N LYS A 308 14.82 -17.77 7.85
CA LYS A 308 13.40 -17.43 7.79
C LYS A 308 13.10 -16.26 8.71
N VAL A 309 12.35 -15.28 8.21
CA VAL A 309 11.93 -14.09 8.95
C VAL A 309 10.47 -13.75 8.66
N PHE A 310 9.83 -13.08 9.63
CA PHE A 310 8.44 -12.63 9.50
C PHE A 310 8.35 -11.12 9.66
N SER A 311 7.45 -10.51 8.91
CA SER A 311 7.09 -9.11 9.13
C SER A 311 5.61 -8.84 8.88
N TRP A 312 4.97 -8.28 9.90
CA TRP A 312 3.58 -7.85 9.90
C TRP A 312 3.43 -6.54 9.16
N TYR A 313 2.24 -6.29 8.62
CA TYR A 313 1.89 -5.00 8.05
C TYR A 313 0.38 -4.82 8.02
N ASP A 314 -0.08 -3.62 8.37
CA ASP A 314 -1.44 -3.22 8.07
C ASP A 314 -1.54 -2.94 6.56
N ASN A 315 -2.14 -3.90 5.84
CA ASN A 315 -2.25 -3.87 4.39
C ASN A 315 -3.16 -2.75 3.87
N GLU A 316 -3.86 -2.03 4.74
CA GLU A 316 -4.64 -0.87 4.38
C GLU A 316 -4.05 0.43 4.94
N TRP A 317 -3.79 0.50 6.25
CA TRP A 317 -3.39 1.72 6.93
C TRP A 317 -1.92 2.07 6.69
N GLY A 318 -1.00 1.14 6.94
CA GLY A 318 0.42 1.32 6.65
C GLY A 318 0.64 1.63 5.16
N TYR A 319 -0.06 0.91 4.29
CA TYR A 319 -0.03 1.17 2.84
C TYR A 319 -0.59 2.55 2.47
N SER A 320 -1.71 2.97 3.06
CA SER A 320 -2.29 4.29 2.77
C SER A 320 -1.41 5.42 3.29
N ASN A 321 -0.67 5.22 4.38
CA ASN A 321 0.34 6.19 4.82
C ASN A 321 1.44 6.34 3.75
N ARG A 322 1.88 5.25 3.12
CA ARG A 322 2.86 5.31 2.02
C ARG A 322 2.34 6.04 0.79
N VAL A 323 1.06 5.89 0.46
CA VAL A 323 0.43 6.70 -0.61
C VAL A 323 0.52 8.18 -0.27
N VAL A 324 0.22 8.56 0.97
CA VAL A 324 0.27 9.96 1.42
C VAL A 324 1.71 10.50 1.45
N ASP A 325 2.65 9.73 2.01
CA ASP A 325 4.06 10.13 2.06
C ASP A 325 4.64 10.32 0.64
N LEU A 326 4.25 9.46 -0.32
CA LEU A 326 4.64 9.60 -1.72
C LEU A 326 4.07 10.87 -2.37
N ILE A 327 2.82 11.24 -2.07
CA ILE A 327 2.22 12.49 -2.55
C ILE A 327 3.01 13.69 -2.03
N GLU A 328 3.34 13.71 -0.74
CA GLU A 328 4.15 14.79 -0.15
C GLU A 328 5.55 14.85 -0.78
N TYR A 329 6.17 13.69 -1.00
CA TYR A 329 7.48 13.62 -1.65
C TYR A 329 7.45 14.09 -3.10
N MET A 330 6.35 13.84 -3.82
CA MET A 330 6.15 14.29 -5.21
C MET A 330 5.84 15.78 -5.33
N ALA A 331 5.34 16.40 -4.27
CA ALA A 331 4.87 17.78 -4.28
C ALA A 331 5.91 18.82 -3.82
N GLY A 332 6.92 18.40 -3.04
CA GLY A 332 8.08 19.21 -2.69
C GLY A 332 9.05 19.39 -3.84
#